data_AF-A0A8J3NFQ9-F1
#
_entry.id   AF-A0A8J3NFQ9-F1
#
_cell.length_a   1.000
_cell.length_b   1.000
_cell.length_c   1.000
_cell.angle_alpha   90.00
_cell.angle_beta   90.00
_cell.angle_gamma   90.00
#
_symmetry.space_group_name_H-M   'P 1'
#
loop_
_entity.id
_entity.type
_entity.pdbx_description
1 polymer ?
#
loop_
_entity_poly.entity_id
_entity_poly.type
_entity_poly.pdbx_seq_one_letter_code
_entity_poly.pdbx_strand_id
1 'polypeptide(L)'
;MDTHGVLDRTPDQQSPEPTATTPTAGDLVALPPWHQQQPYRIVSAAPSPIPDWLRLDGYLIGPDGRHQHRRVDVPARHLRRLPEQRAPED
;
A
#
# COMPACT_ATOMS: atom_id res chain seq x y z
N MET A 1 -26.39 -45.14 5.53
CA MET A 1 -25.23 -44.68 4.74
C MET A 1 -25.45 -43.19 4.52
N ASP A 2 -25.29 -42.33 5.54
CA ASP A 2 -24.00 -41.95 6.18
C ASP A 2 -23.02 -41.53 5.07
N THR A 3 -22.57 -40.28 4.91
CA THR A 3 -22.47 -39.15 5.83
C THR A 3 -22.22 -37.93 4.95
N HIS A 4 -23.10 -36.92 4.98
CA HIS A 4 -22.74 -35.56 4.56
C HIS A 4 -21.78 -35.00 5.63
N GLY A 5 -20.51 -35.34 5.49
CA GLY A 5 -19.43 -34.86 6.34
C GLY A 5 -19.13 -33.39 6.03
N VAL A 6 -19.76 -32.52 6.80
CA VAL A 6 -19.29 -31.16 7.09
C VAL A 6 -17.83 -31.25 7.55
N LEU A 7 -16.89 -30.71 6.78
CA LEU A 7 -15.57 -30.35 7.28
C LEU A 7 -15.17 -29.01 6.65
N ASP A 8 -15.62 -27.96 7.31
CA ASP A 8 -14.80 -26.82 7.71
C ASP A 8 -13.37 -26.84 7.12
N ARG A 9 -13.20 -26.12 6.01
CA ARG A 9 -11.94 -25.52 5.61
C ARG A 9 -12.30 -24.41 4.62
N THR A 10 -12.66 -23.26 5.17
CA THR A 10 -12.06 -22.02 4.70
C THR A 10 -10.55 -22.25 4.79
N PRO A 11 -9.80 -22.45 3.69
CA PRO A 11 -8.39 -22.16 3.75
C PRO A 11 -8.36 -20.65 3.85
N ASP A 12 -8.20 -20.18 5.08
CA ASP A 12 -7.61 -18.91 5.42
C ASP A 12 -8.09 -17.80 4.47
N GLN A 13 -9.11 -17.06 4.91
CA GLN A 13 -9.22 -15.67 4.54
C GLN A 13 -7.94 -15.01 5.05
N GLN A 14 -6.87 -15.24 4.30
CA GLN A 14 -5.51 -14.84 4.54
C GLN A 14 -5.55 -13.37 4.18
N SER A 15 -6.18 -12.58 5.07
CA SER A 15 -5.65 -11.30 5.48
C SER A 15 -4.16 -11.58 5.62
N PRO A 16 -3.33 -11.20 4.63
CA PRO A 16 -1.94 -11.52 4.72
C PRO A 16 -1.45 -10.80 5.97
N GLU A 17 -0.95 -11.58 6.94
CA GLU A 17 -0.28 -11.08 8.11
C GLU A 17 0.68 -9.93 7.69
N PRO A 18 0.86 -8.88 8.50
CA PRO A 18 1.59 -7.67 8.12
C PRO A 18 3.11 -7.90 8.09
N THR A 19 3.57 -8.92 7.38
CA THR A 19 4.96 -9.17 7.03
C THR A 19 5.32 -8.27 5.85
N ALA A 20 6.08 -7.19 6.12
CA ALA A 20 6.60 -6.25 5.13
C ALA A 20 5.52 -5.73 4.16
N THR A 21 4.57 -4.99 4.73
CA THR A 21 3.26 -4.72 4.16
C THR A 21 3.34 -4.09 2.77
N THR A 22 3.11 -4.91 1.74
CA THR A 22 3.02 -4.46 0.35
C THR A 22 2.01 -3.32 0.29
N PRO A 23 2.38 -2.12 -0.16
CA PRO A 23 1.48 -0.97 -0.22
C PRO A 23 0.17 -1.34 -0.90
N THR A 24 -0.96 -1.09 -0.25
CA THR A 24 -2.28 -1.36 -0.80
C THR A 24 -2.91 -0.07 -1.33
N ALA A 25 -3.89 -0.20 -2.24
CA ALA A 25 -4.73 0.92 -2.62
C ALA A 25 -5.34 1.55 -1.37
N GLY A 26 -5.22 2.87 -1.24
CA GLY A 26 -5.62 3.62 -0.06
C GLY A 26 -4.51 3.80 0.98
N ASP A 27 -3.35 3.15 0.90
CA ASP A 27 -2.26 3.48 1.83
C ASP A 27 -1.72 4.88 1.56
N LEU A 28 -1.40 5.60 2.64
CA LEU A 28 -0.58 6.80 2.59
C LEU A 28 0.87 6.42 2.88
N VAL A 29 1.77 6.68 1.94
CA VAL A 29 3.20 6.37 2.10
C VAL A 29 4.05 7.63 1.93
N ALA A 30 5.19 7.67 2.61
CA ALA A 30 6.24 8.63 2.32
C ALA A 30 7.10 8.07 1.19
N LEU A 31 7.25 8.84 0.12
CA LEU A 31 8.18 8.48 -0.93
C LEU A 31 9.64 8.66 -0.46
N PRO A 32 10.61 8.03 -1.17
CA PRO A 32 12.03 8.21 -0.88
C PRO A 32 12.50 9.68 -0.99
N PRO A 33 13.67 10.04 -0.43
CA PRO A 33 14.13 11.43 -0.35
C PRO A 33 14.29 12.14 -1.71
N TRP A 34 14.60 11.41 -2.79
CA TRP A 34 14.65 11.98 -4.15
C TRP A 34 13.27 12.36 -4.71
N HIS A 35 12.19 11.96 -4.05
CA HIS A 35 10.81 12.40 -4.31
C HIS A 35 10.32 13.41 -3.25
N GLN A 36 11.24 14.12 -2.61
CA GLN A 36 10.97 15.17 -1.62
C GLN A 36 10.23 14.68 -0.36
N GLN A 37 10.25 13.36 -0.09
CA GLN A 37 9.54 12.73 1.03
C GLN A 37 8.06 13.13 1.14
N GLN A 38 7.46 13.54 0.01
CA GLN A 38 6.08 13.99 0.02
C GLN A 38 5.14 12.83 0.32
N PRO A 39 4.04 13.09 1.04
CA PRO A 39 2.99 12.11 1.23
C PRO A 39 2.42 11.69 -0.13
N TYR A 40 2.24 10.39 -0.30
CA TYR A 40 1.75 9.80 -1.54
C TYR A 40 0.62 8.83 -1.24
N ARG A 41 -0.57 9.09 -1.77
CA ARG A 41 -1.75 8.23 -1.64
C ARG A 41 -1.75 7.23 -2.77
N ILE A 42 -1.71 5.96 -2.43
CA ILE A 42 -1.65 4.87 -3.40
C ILE A 42 -3.05 4.59 -3.93
N VAL A 43 -3.20 4.49 -5.24
CA VAL A 43 -4.44 4.04 -5.91
C VAL A 43 -4.26 2.61 -6.39
N SER A 44 -3.07 2.26 -6.89
CA SER A 44 -2.71 0.89 -7.20
C SER A 44 -1.21 0.68 -7.05
N ALA A 45 -0.82 -0.56 -6.77
CA ALA A 45 0.57 -0.99 -6.69
C ALA A 45 0.74 -2.24 -7.57
N ALA A 46 1.82 -2.31 -8.32
CA ALA A 46 2.17 -3.44 -9.17
C ALA A 46 3.68 -3.73 -9.09
N PRO A 47 4.12 -4.95 -9.41
CA PRO A 47 5.54 -5.23 -9.59
C PRO A 47 6.14 -4.31 -10.67
N SER A 48 7.29 -3.71 -10.37
CA SER A 48 8.06 -2.98 -11.38
C SER A 48 8.82 -3.98 -12.27
N PRO A 49 9.15 -3.63 -13.53
CA PRO A 49 10.13 -4.39 -14.31
C PRO A 49 11.54 -4.42 -13.67
N ILE A 50 11.80 -3.55 -12.69
CA ILE A 50 13.05 -3.53 -11.92
C ILE A 50 12.92 -4.50 -10.73
N PRO A 51 13.85 -5.46 -10.55
CA PRO A 51 13.84 -6.38 -9.41
C PRO A 51 13.82 -5.63 -8.07
N ASP A 52 13.01 -6.11 -7.11
CA ASP A 52 12.82 -5.53 -5.78
C ASP A 52 12.18 -4.12 -5.75
N TRP A 53 11.61 -3.66 -6.86
CA TRP A 53 10.90 -2.39 -6.96
C TRP A 53 9.40 -2.61 -7.17
N LEU A 54 8.63 -1.63 -6.68
CA LEU A 54 7.20 -1.54 -6.88
C LEU A 54 6.87 -0.32 -7.72
N ARG A 55 6.00 -0.51 -8.69
CA ARG A 55 5.34 0.55 -9.44
C ARG A 55 4.10 0.98 -8.69
N LEU A 56 4.10 2.21 -8.22
CA LEU A 56 2.96 2.83 -7.56
C LEU A 56 2.28 3.79 -8.53
N ASP A 57 0.95 3.75 -8.55
CA ASP A 57 0.09 4.71 -9.22
C ASP A 57 -0.82 5.34 -8.16
N GLY A 58 -0.99 6.67 -8.22
CA GLY A 58 -1.52 7.40 -7.08
C GLY A 58 -1.27 8.90 -7.16
N TYR A 59 -1.41 9.57 -6.02
CA TYR A 59 -1.37 11.02 -5.92
C TYR A 59 -0.29 11.49 -4.96
N LEU A 60 0.61 12.34 -5.46
CA LEU A 60 1.52 13.11 -4.62
C LEU A 60 0.73 14.26 -3.98
N ILE A 61 0.81 14.36 -2.66
CA ILE A 61 0.14 15.40 -1.89
C ILE A 61 1.17 16.48 -1.57
N GLY A 62 1.06 17.62 -2.27
CA GLY A 62 1.93 18.76 -2.06
C GLY A 62 1.61 19.54 -0.78
N PRO A 63 2.52 20.41 -0.32
CA PRO A 63 2.32 21.23 0.88
C PRO A 63 1.12 22.18 0.79
N ASP A 64 0.72 22.58 -0.42
CA ASP A 64 -0.44 23.43 -0.68
C ASP A 64 -1.77 22.65 -0.71
N GLY A 65 -1.77 21.36 -0.33
CA GLY A 65 -2.94 20.47 -0.41
C GLY A 65 -3.29 20.04 -1.84
N ARG A 66 -2.47 20.39 -2.84
CA ARG A 66 -2.68 19.99 -4.23
C ARG A 66 -2.29 18.53 -4.42
N HIS A 67 -3.16 17.79 -5.12
CA HIS A 67 -2.91 16.40 -5.48
C HIS A 67 -2.45 16.30 -6.93
N GLN A 68 -1.26 15.74 -7.16
CA GLN A 68 -0.75 15.47 -8.50
C GLN A 68 -0.75 13.97 -8.75
N HIS A 69 -1.54 13.53 -9.73
CA HIS A 69 -1.48 12.13 -10.18
C HIS A 69 -0.09 11.84 -10.74
N ARG A 70 0.56 10.80 -10.21
CA ARG A 70 1.92 10.45 -10.58
C ARG A 70 2.14 8.97 -10.43
N ARG A 71 2.75 8.37 -11.45
CA ARG A 71 3.27 7.00 -11.37
C ARG A 71 4.75 7.04 -11.00
N VAL A 72 5.14 6.25 -10.01
CA VAL A 72 6.52 6.18 -9.52
C VAL A 72 6.95 4.73 -9.35
N ASP A 73 8.16 4.42 -9.82
CA ASP A 73 8.82 3.16 -9.51
C ASP A 73 9.74 3.42 -8.30
N VAL A 74 9.58 2.66 -7.21
CA VAL A 74 10.34 2.83 -5.97
C VAL A 74 10.78 1.48 -5.40
N PRO A 75 11.97 1.40 -4.78
CA PRO A 75 12.40 0.18 -4.09
C PRO A 75 11.43 -0.14 -2.95
N ALA A 76 10.92 -1.38 -2.89
CA ALA A 76 9.93 -1.78 -1.88
C ALA A 76 10.41 -1.50 -0.45
N ARG A 77 11.71 -1.70 -0.20
CA ARG A 77 12.39 -1.44 1.08
C ARG A 77 12.40 0.02 1.54
N HIS A 78 12.19 0.98 0.64
CA HIS A 78 12.22 2.41 0.97
C HIS A 78 10.82 2.99 1.19
N LEU A 79 9.77 2.21 0.95
CA LEU A 79 8.42 2.64 1.23
C LEU A 79 8.16 2.60 2.73
N ARG A 80 7.83 3.77 3.27
CA ARG A 80 7.40 3.91 4.66
C ARG A 80 5.94 4.29 4.67
N ARG A 81 5.09 3.41 5.22
CA ARG A 81 3.70 3.76 5.50
C ARG A 81 3.67 4.89 6.51
N LEU A 82 2.95 5.94 6.17
CA LEU A 82 2.61 6.99 7.11
C LEU A 82 1.37 6.51 7.87
N PRO A 83 1.28 6.76 9.19
CA PRO A 83 0.01 6.58 9.86
C PRO A 83 -1.02 7.41 9.10
N GLU A 84 -2.17 6.81 8.76
CA GLU A 84 -3.30 7.62 8.32
C GLU A 84 -3.51 8.65 9.40
N GLN A 85 -3.37 9.94 9.05
CA GLN A 85 -3.61 11.00 10.00
C GLN A 85 -5.08 10.87 10.39
N ARG A 86 -5.36 10.21 11.53
CA ARG A 86 -6.61 10.42 12.24
C ARG A 86 -6.65 11.93 12.44
N ALA A 87 -7.60 12.58 11.78
CA ALA A 87 -7.98 13.92 12.19
C ALA A 87 -8.15 13.86 13.72
N PRO A 88 -7.65 14.84 14.48
CA PRO A 88 -8.01 14.92 15.89
C PRO A 88 -9.54 14.90 15.95
N GLU A 89 -10.10 13.82 16.50
CA GLU A 89 -11.50 13.77 16.87
C GLU A 89 -11.66 14.81 17.98
N ASP A 90 -12.43 15.87 17.70
CA ASP A 90 -12.78 16.96 18.61
C ASP A 90 -13.69 16.47 19.74
#